data_AF-A0A3B0VR75-F1
#
_entry.id   AF-A0A3B0VR75-F1
#
_cell.length_a   1.000
_cell.length_b   1.000
_cell.length_c   1.000
_cell.angle_alpha   90.00
_cell.angle_beta   90.00
_cell.angle_gamma   90.00
#
_symmetry.space_group_name_H-M   'P 1'
#
loop_
_entity.id
_entity.type
_entity.pdbx_description
1 polymer ?
#
loop_
_entity_poly.entity_id
_entity_poly.type
_entity_poly.pdbx_seq_one_letter_code
_entity_poly.pdbx_strand_id
1 'polypeptide(L)'
;MEFEDMKMIWDSQNNEPLYAINQEALHKRIQDKGRSVTRLLNKSDLIMMGVNLFVGIFLIADAFREISESYEYVLPILYIAFFFYGIYRRYARRQEVGIFEPTILGDLEKAIWQIDYLIKQAREMIWWYLLPLLLVASVTILLNSTSLRSVVLAIVLTLVLVPASYFGSRWEVAKWYAPKKRELESLRETLLSAEDRS
;
A
#
# COMPACT_ATOMS: atom_id res chain seq x y z
N MET A 1 -47.34 20.82 7.55
CA MET A 1 -46.28 21.72 7.04
C MET A 1 -45.53 20.91 6.02
N GLU A 2 -45.95 21.07 4.78
CA GLU A 2 -45.59 20.23 3.65
C GLU A 2 -44.19 20.62 3.16
N PHE A 3 -43.43 19.64 2.68
CA PHE A 3 -42.05 19.77 2.21
C PHE A 3 -41.86 20.85 1.13
N GLU A 4 -42.96 21.22 0.46
CA GLU A 4 -43.02 22.27 -0.57
C GLU A 4 -42.82 23.68 -0.01
N ASP A 5 -43.28 23.96 1.22
CA ASP A 5 -43.12 25.28 1.84
C ASP A 5 -41.66 25.54 2.25
N MET A 6 -40.95 24.50 2.70
CA MET A 6 -39.51 24.60 3.00
C MET A 6 -38.65 24.77 1.76
N LYS A 7 -39.07 24.19 0.62
CA LYS A 7 -38.38 24.31 -0.66
C LYS A 7 -38.52 25.71 -1.26
N MET A 8 -39.70 26.31 -1.14
CA MET A 8 -39.98 27.66 -1.60
C MET A 8 -39.19 28.74 -0.83
N ILE A 9 -39.00 28.55 0.48
CA ILE A 9 -38.16 29.46 1.29
C ILE A 9 -36.68 29.32 0.91
N TRP A 10 -36.20 28.09 0.69
CA TRP A 10 -34.82 27.81 0.27
C TRP A 10 -34.50 28.39 -1.11
N ASP A 11 -35.41 28.24 -2.08
CA ASP A 11 -35.23 28.74 -3.44
C ASP A 11 -35.32 30.28 -3.52
N SER A 12 -36.03 30.92 -2.59
CA SER A 12 -36.15 32.39 -2.54
C SER A 12 -34.92 33.12 -1.98
N GLN A 13 -34.08 32.44 -1.19
CA GLN A 13 -32.95 33.07 -0.49
C GLN A 13 -31.60 32.89 -1.20
N ASN A 14 -31.45 31.87 -2.05
CA ASN A 14 -30.18 31.56 -2.70
C ASN A 14 -30.26 31.77 -4.21
N ASN A 15 -30.14 33.04 -4.62
CA ASN A 15 -29.99 33.43 -6.03
C ASN A 15 -28.53 33.21 -6.55
N GLU A 16 -27.80 32.26 -5.95
CA GLU A 16 -26.52 31.76 -6.43
C GLU A 16 -26.73 30.38 -7.07
N PRO A 17 -26.14 30.10 -8.25
CA PRO A 17 -26.40 28.85 -8.94
C PRO A 17 -25.95 27.68 -8.07
N LEU A 18 -26.92 26.86 -7.66
CA LEU A 18 -26.76 25.61 -6.89
C LEU A 18 -25.65 24.69 -7.46
N TYR A 19 -25.30 24.86 -8.74
CA TYR A 19 -24.26 24.14 -9.47
C TYR A 19 -22.83 24.67 -9.28
N ALA A 20 -22.63 25.98 -9.07
CA ALA A 20 -21.27 26.53 -8.94
C ALA A 20 -20.62 26.18 -7.59
N ILE A 21 -21.44 25.99 -6.54
CA ILE A 21 -20.98 25.72 -5.17
C ILE A 21 -20.52 24.26 -4.98
N ASN A 22 -20.92 23.33 -5.84
CA ASN A 22 -20.60 21.91 -5.66
C ASN A 22 -19.34 21.45 -6.40
N GLN A 23 -18.84 22.16 -7.42
CA GLN A 23 -17.66 21.70 -8.15
C GLN A 23 -16.38 21.80 -7.31
N GLU A 24 -16.19 22.90 -6.58
CA GLU A 24 -15.02 23.08 -5.71
C GLU A 24 -15.07 22.14 -4.50
N ALA A 25 -16.26 21.98 -3.89
CA ALA A 25 -16.47 21.03 -2.79
C ALA A 25 -16.26 19.57 -3.22
N LEU A 26 -16.75 19.19 -4.40
CA LEU A 26 -16.54 17.87 -5.00
C LEU A 26 -15.06 17.64 -5.31
N HIS A 27 -14.40 18.62 -5.95
CA HIS A 27 -12.97 18.54 -6.25
C HIS A 27 -12.13 18.37 -4.98
N LYS A 28 -12.42 19.16 -3.94
CA LYS A 28 -11.76 19.05 -2.63
C LYS A 28 -11.96 17.67 -2.00
N ARG A 29 -13.17 17.11 -2.08
CA ARG A 29 -13.47 15.78 -1.56
C ARG A 29 -12.71 14.68 -2.31
N ILE A 30 -12.59 14.79 -3.63
CA ILE A 30 -11.81 13.87 -4.47
C ILE A 30 -10.32 13.98 -4.13
N GLN A 31 -9.80 15.20 -4.02
CA GLN A 31 -8.41 15.44 -3.61
C GLN A 31 -8.12 14.86 -2.22
N ASP A 32 -9.02 15.03 -1.25
CA ASP A 32 -8.83 14.48 0.10
C ASP A 32 -8.82 12.95 0.12
N LYS A 33 -9.65 12.31 -0.72
CA LYS A 33 -9.61 10.86 -0.94
C LYS A 33 -8.31 10.41 -1.61
N GLY A 34 -7.87 11.09 -2.67
CA GLY A 34 -6.59 10.83 -3.33
C GLY A 34 -5.41 10.96 -2.37
N ARG A 35 -5.39 12.03 -1.56
CA ARG A 35 -4.41 12.23 -0.48
C ARG A 35 -4.46 11.13 0.57
N SER A 36 -5.63 10.56 0.87
CA SER A 36 -5.75 9.42 1.79
C SER A 36 -5.05 8.18 1.23
N VAL A 37 -5.28 7.86 -0.06
CA VAL A 37 -4.60 6.74 -0.75
C VAL A 37 -3.10 6.97 -0.83
N THR A 38 -2.68 8.17 -1.23
CA THR A 38 -1.25 8.54 -1.26
C THR A 38 -0.60 8.40 0.13
N ARG A 39 -1.28 8.83 1.21
CA ARG A 39 -0.79 8.66 2.58
C ARG A 39 -0.64 7.20 2.96
N LEU A 40 -1.61 6.36 2.61
CA LEU A 40 -1.59 4.92 2.88
C LEU A 40 -0.41 4.24 2.17
N LEU A 41 -0.22 4.55 0.89
CA LEU A 41 0.90 4.04 0.09
C LEU A 41 2.25 4.49 0.62
N ASN A 42 2.38 5.77 0.97
CA ASN A 42 3.60 6.29 1.58
C ASN A 42 3.92 5.63 2.92
N LYS A 43 2.91 5.39 3.77
CA LYS A 43 3.10 4.69 5.04
C LYS A 43 3.55 3.25 4.81
N SER A 44 2.92 2.53 3.88
CA SER A 44 3.28 1.16 3.54
C SER A 44 4.75 1.05 3.09
N ASP A 45 5.18 1.91 2.15
CA ASP A 45 6.59 1.93 1.73
C ASP A 45 7.54 2.21 2.90
N LEU A 46 7.24 3.22 3.71
CA LEU A 46 8.10 3.64 4.81
C LEU A 46 8.25 2.55 5.87
N ILE A 47 7.16 1.85 6.21
CA ILE A 47 7.19 0.72 7.13
C ILE A 47 8.06 -0.39 6.55
N MET A 48 7.85 -0.76 5.29
CA MET A 48 8.63 -1.83 4.65
C MET A 48 10.13 -1.49 4.62
N MET A 49 10.49 -0.28 4.18
CA MET A 49 11.88 0.17 4.13
C MET A 49 12.49 0.25 5.55
N GLY A 50 11.75 0.79 6.51
CA GLY A 50 12.21 0.93 7.90
C GLY A 50 12.50 -0.40 8.55
N VAL A 51 11.61 -1.39 8.41
CA VAL A 51 11.82 -2.75 8.93
C VAL A 51 13.03 -3.40 8.28
N ASN A 52 13.15 -3.33 6.95
CA ASN A 52 14.27 -3.96 6.24
C ASN A 52 15.62 -3.33 6.63
N LEU A 53 15.69 -2.01 6.71
CA LEU A 53 16.90 -1.31 7.11
C LEU A 53 17.29 -1.64 8.56
N PHE A 54 16.32 -1.59 9.48
CA PHE A 54 16.56 -1.85 10.90
C PHE A 54 17.04 -3.29 11.14
N VAL A 55 16.33 -4.28 10.58
CA VAL A 55 16.69 -5.70 10.73
C VAL A 55 18.02 -6.00 10.02
N GLY A 56 18.24 -5.45 8.82
CA GLY A 56 19.49 -5.60 8.10
C GLY A 56 20.69 -5.09 8.89
N ILE A 57 20.61 -3.87 9.45
CA ILE A 57 21.68 -3.30 10.29
C ILE A 57 21.89 -4.14 11.56
N PHE A 58 20.80 -4.55 12.21
CA PHE A 58 20.88 -5.36 13.43
C PHE A 58 21.63 -6.67 13.18
N LEU A 59 21.28 -7.40 12.12
CA LEU A 59 21.92 -8.67 11.76
C LEU A 59 23.38 -8.50 11.33
N ILE A 60 23.72 -7.40 10.63
CA ILE A 60 25.12 -7.09 10.30
C ILE A 60 25.92 -6.84 11.59
N ALA A 61 25.38 -6.05 12.51
CA ALA A 61 26.04 -5.74 13.77
C ALA A 61 26.24 -6.99 14.65
N ASP A 62 25.31 -7.94 14.59
CA ASP A 62 25.42 -9.25 15.26
C ASP A 62 26.52 -10.10 14.62
N ALA A 63 26.52 -10.23 13.28
CA ALA A 63 27.52 -10.98 12.54
C ALA A 63 28.95 -10.45 12.71
N PHE A 64 29.14 -9.15 12.97
CA PHE A 64 30.47 -8.60 13.26
C PHE A 64 30.96 -8.86 14.70
N ARG A 65 30.07 -9.20 15.64
CA ARG A 65 30.44 -9.49 17.04
C ARG A 65 30.90 -10.92 17.21
N GLU A 66 30.38 -11.84 16.42
CA GLU A 66 30.79 -13.24 16.38
C GLU A 66 31.80 -13.44 15.24
N ILE A 67 32.74 -14.39 15.37
CA ILE A 67 33.57 -14.81 14.25
C ILE A 67 32.66 -15.65 13.35
N SER A 68 31.94 -14.96 12.49
CA SER A 68 30.83 -15.49 11.70
C SER A 68 31.31 -16.17 10.42
N GLU A 69 30.64 -17.25 10.05
CA GLU A 69 30.87 -17.88 8.77
C GLU A 69 30.28 -17.04 7.62
N SER A 70 30.84 -17.18 6.42
CA SER A 70 30.47 -16.35 5.27
C SER A 70 28.97 -16.42 4.90
N TYR A 71 28.25 -17.49 5.28
CA TYR A 71 26.82 -17.65 5.01
C TYR A 71 25.92 -16.79 5.92
N GLU A 72 26.41 -16.33 7.07
CA GLU A 72 25.65 -15.52 8.02
C GLU A 72 25.36 -14.11 7.48
N TYR A 73 26.17 -13.65 6.53
CA TYR A 73 25.97 -12.37 5.85
C TYR A 73 24.85 -12.39 4.80
N VAL A 74 24.41 -13.57 4.34
CA VAL A 74 23.45 -13.69 3.24
C VAL A 74 22.08 -13.09 3.62
N LEU A 75 21.59 -13.39 4.83
CA LEU A 75 20.32 -12.89 5.32
C LEU A 75 20.32 -11.35 5.51
N PRO A 76 21.30 -10.73 6.20
CA PRO A 76 21.37 -9.27 6.29
C PRO A 76 21.52 -8.59 4.93
N ILE A 77 22.35 -9.13 4.03
CA ILE A 77 22.49 -8.59 2.66
C ILE A 77 21.14 -8.61 1.95
N LEU A 78 20.35 -9.66 2.11
CA LEU A 78 19.02 -9.76 1.51
C LEU A 78 18.05 -8.68 2.06
N TYR A 79 18.07 -8.41 3.36
CA TYR A 79 17.29 -7.31 3.96
C TYR A 79 17.72 -5.94 3.40
N ILE A 80 19.03 -5.69 3.27
CA ILE A 80 19.55 -4.46 2.68
C ILE A 80 19.17 -4.36 1.18
N ALA A 81 19.22 -5.46 0.44
CA ALA A 81 18.77 -5.50 -0.95
C ALA A 81 17.29 -5.14 -1.09
N PHE A 82 16.43 -5.67 -0.20
CA PHE A 82 15.00 -5.31 -0.19
C PHE A 82 14.74 -3.86 0.23
N PHE A 83 15.58 -3.28 1.09
CA PHE A 83 15.54 -1.86 1.41
C PHE A 83 15.81 -1.00 0.15
N PHE A 84 16.90 -1.26 -0.55
CA PHE A 84 17.23 -0.55 -1.80
C PHE A 84 16.19 -0.78 -2.90
N TYR A 85 15.65 -1.99 -3.01
CA TYR A 85 14.52 -2.29 -3.89
C TYR A 85 13.28 -1.46 -3.53
N GLY A 86 13.01 -1.25 -2.24
CA GLY A 86 11.97 -0.34 -1.76
C GLY A 86 12.18 1.11 -2.23
N ILE A 87 13.40 1.62 -2.13
CA ILE A 87 13.77 2.95 -2.63
C ILE A 87 13.57 3.03 -4.15
N TYR A 88 14.09 2.06 -4.90
CA TYR A 88 13.97 2.01 -6.35
C TYR A 88 12.51 2.03 -6.79
N ARG A 89 11.66 1.17 -6.19
CA ARG A 89 10.22 1.15 -6.50
C ARG A 89 9.53 2.47 -6.17
N ARG A 90 9.85 3.08 -5.02
CA ARG A 90 9.30 4.38 -4.63
C ARG A 90 9.70 5.47 -5.62
N TYR A 91 10.92 5.41 -6.14
CA TYR A 91 11.40 6.34 -7.16
C TYR A 91 10.71 6.11 -8.51
N ALA A 92 10.65 4.87 -8.99
CA ALA A 92 9.95 4.50 -10.23
C ALA A 92 8.47 4.93 -10.20
N ARG A 93 7.79 4.69 -9.08
CA ARG A 93 6.40 5.13 -8.88
C ARG A 93 6.24 6.65 -8.98
N ARG A 94 7.16 7.43 -8.43
CA ARG A 94 7.08 8.90 -8.48
C ARG A 94 7.17 9.43 -9.91
N GLN A 95 7.88 8.74 -10.78
CA GLN A 95 7.94 9.10 -12.20
C GLN A 95 6.61 8.83 -12.90
N GLU A 96 5.98 7.68 -12.64
CA GLU A 96 4.67 7.33 -13.22
C GLU A 96 3.54 8.26 -12.72
N VAL A 97 3.64 8.76 -11.49
CA VAL A 97 2.69 9.76 -10.97
C VAL A 97 2.73 11.09 -11.73
N GLY A 98 3.85 11.43 -12.39
CA GLY A 98 4.00 12.66 -13.18
C GLY A 98 3.25 12.64 -14.52
N ILE A 99 2.69 11.49 -14.91
CA ILE A 99 1.97 11.31 -16.19
C ILE A 99 0.53 11.82 -16.11
N PHE A 100 -0.06 11.89 -14.92
CA PHE A 100 -1.46 12.25 -14.73
C PHE A 100 -1.66 13.77 -14.79
N GLU A 101 -2.69 14.20 -15.53
CA GLU A 101 -3.06 15.60 -15.66
C GLU A 101 -3.58 16.17 -14.33
N PRO A 102 -3.32 17.46 -14.02
CA PRO A 102 -3.83 18.12 -12.82
C PRO A 102 -5.31 18.53 -12.97
N THR A 103 -6.16 17.58 -13.34
CA THR A 103 -7.62 17.74 -13.49
C THR A 103 -8.37 16.89 -12.46
N ILE A 104 -9.67 17.11 -12.27
CA ILE A 104 -10.49 16.31 -11.34
C ILE A 104 -10.44 14.82 -11.71
N LEU A 105 -10.57 14.54 -13.01
CA LEU A 105 -10.50 13.19 -13.56
C LEU A 105 -9.08 12.61 -13.43
N GLY A 106 -8.04 13.39 -13.75
CA GLY A 106 -6.65 12.96 -13.63
C GLY A 106 -6.24 12.64 -12.18
N ASP A 107 -6.68 13.45 -11.20
CA ASP A 107 -6.46 13.18 -9.77
C ASP A 107 -7.15 11.89 -9.31
N LEU A 108 -8.33 11.60 -9.85
CA LEU A 108 -9.07 10.39 -9.56
C LEU A 108 -8.42 9.16 -10.18
N GLU A 109 -8.00 9.24 -11.44
CA GLU A 109 -7.27 8.16 -12.13
C GLU A 109 -5.94 7.85 -11.46
N LYS A 110 -5.22 8.89 -11.03
CA LYS A 110 -4.02 8.74 -10.18
C LYS A 110 -4.33 8.02 -8.88
N ALA A 111 -5.44 8.34 -8.21
CA ALA A 111 -5.82 7.67 -6.96
C ALA A 111 -6.20 6.19 -7.19
N ILE A 112 -6.89 5.88 -8.29
CA ILE A 112 -7.22 4.50 -8.70
C ILE A 112 -5.93 3.72 -9.00
N TRP A 113 -5.03 4.30 -9.79
CA TRP A 113 -3.75 3.69 -10.10
C TRP A 113 -2.91 3.41 -8.85
N GLN A 114 -2.88 4.35 -7.90
CA GLN A 114 -2.16 4.16 -6.64
C GLN A 114 -2.74 3.04 -5.77
N ILE A 115 -4.07 2.91 -5.70
CA ILE A 115 -4.68 1.83 -4.92
C ILE A 115 -4.53 0.48 -5.61
N ASP A 116 -4.55 0.44 -6.95
CA ASP A 116 -4.24 -0.76 -7.72
C ASP A 116 -2.79 -1.21 -7.50
N TYR A 117 -1.87 -0.27 -7.47
CA TYR A 117 -0.48 -0.54 -7.12
C TYR A 117 -0.38 -1.17 -5.72
N LEU A 118 -1.10 -0.64 -4.71
CA LEU A 118 -1.15 -1.21 -3.36
C LEU A 118 -1.70 -2.64 -3.35
N ILE A 119 -2.79 -2.89 -4.07
CA ILE A 119 -3.42 -4.21 -4.14
C ILE A 119 -2.47 -5.22 -4.79
N LYS A 120 -1.86 -4.83 -5.92
CA LYS A 120 -0.87 -5.65 -6.62
C LYS A 120 0.32 -5.96 -5.71
N GLN A 121 0.86 -4.92 -5.05
CA GLN A 121 1.97 -5.06 -4.11
C GLN A 121 1.63 -6.02 -2.97
N ALA A 122 0.47 -5.86 -2.32
CA ALA A 122 0.05 -6.75 -1.23
C ALA A 122 -0.06 -8.21 -1.68
N ARG A 123 -0.57 -8.45 -2.90
CA ARG A 123 -0.73 -9.80 -3.46
C ARG A 123 0.61 -10.44 -3.84
N GLU A 124 1.52 -9.67 -4.42
CA GLU A 124 2.82 -10.12 -4.90
C GLU A 124 3.87 -10.20 -3.79
N MET A 125 3.67 -9.48 -2.67
CA MET A 125 4.58 -9.44 -1.53
C MET A 125 4.92 -10.82 -0.97
N ILE A 126 3.97 -11.75 -0.98
CA ILE A 126 4.21 -13.10 -0.42
C ILE A 126 5.22 -13.85 -1.29
N TRP A 127 5.06 -13.81 -2.61
CA TRP A 127 5.89 -14.56 -3.55
C TRP A 127 7.26 -13.93 -3.76
N TRP A 128 7.32 -12.61 -3.87
CA TRP A 128 8.56 -11.90 -4.20
C TRP A 128 9.38 -11.48 -2.98
N TYR A 129 8.76 -11.31 -1.82
CA TYR A 129 9.44 -10.80 -0.62
C TYR A 129 9.45 -11.84 0.50
N LEU A 130 8.28 -12.31 0.94
CA LEU A 130 8.17 -13.14 2.14
C LEU A 130 8.79 -14.54 1.96
N LEU A 131 8.54 -15.19 0.82
CA LEU A 131 9.06 -16.54 0.55
C LEU A 131 10.59 -16.59 0.43
N PRO A 132 11.25 -15.76 -0.41
CA PRO A 132 12.71 -15.75 -0.48
C PRO A 132 13.36 -15.46 0.88
N LEU A 133 12.79 -14.51 1.64
CA LEU A 133 13.29 -14.13 2.96
C LEU A 133 13.20 -15.28 3.96
N LEU A 134 12.05 -15.97 4.02
CA LEU A 134 11.86 -17.11 4.91
C LEU A 134 12.70 -18.32 4.51
N LEU A 135 12.90 -18.54 3.20
CA LEU A 135 13.76 -19.60 2.70
C LEU A 135 15.20 -19.37 3.16
N VAL A 136 15.75 -18.19 2.93
CA VAL A 136 17.12 -17.86 3.36
C VAL A 136 17.24 -17.94 4.88
N ALA A 137 16.29 -17.37 5.63
CA ALA A 137 16.29 -17.47 7.10
C ALA A 137 16.25 -18.93 7.60
N SER A 138 15.45 -19.79 6.97
CA SER A 138 15.38 -21.21 7.32
C SER A 138 16.69 -21.92 7.04
N VAL A 139 17.33 -21.65 5.90
CA VAL A 139 18.64 -22.22 5.55
C VAL A 139 19.71 -21.76 6.54
N THR A 140 19.74 -20.47 6.89
CA THR A 140 20.69 -19.95 7.88
C THR A 140 20.53 -20.65 9.23
N ILE A 141 19.30 -20.87 9.71
CA ILE A 141 19.06 -21.60 10.96
C ILE A 141 19.48 -23.07 10.84
N LEU A 142 19.21 -23.72 9.71
CA LEU A 142 19.61 -25.10 9.47
C LEU A 142 21.13 -25.29 9.50
N LEU A 143 21.88 -24.35 8.93
CA LEU A 143 23.35 -24.40 8.88
C LEU A 143 23.99 -24.09 10.23
N ASN A 144 23.45 -23.11 10.97
CA ASN A 144 24.03 -22.67 12.25
C ASN A 144 23.62 -23.60 13.42
N SER A 145 22.49 -24.29 13.32
CA SER A 145 21.97 -25.02 14.48
C SER A 145 22.41 -26.48 14.56
N THR A 146 23.01 -26.84 15.69
CA THR A 146 23.31 -28.23 16.10
C THR A 146 22.12 -28.91 16.80
N SER A 147 21.03 -28.17 17.09
CA SER A 147 19.88 -28.67 17.84
C SER A 147 18.68 -28.96 16.94
N LEU A 148 18.07 -30.14 17.09
CA LEU A 148 16.81 -30.47 16.41
C LEU A 148 15.67 -29.50 16.76
N ARG A 149 15.70 -28.86 17.94
CA ARG A 149 14.65 -27.94 18.40
C ARG A 149 14.58 -26.67 17.57
N SER A 150 15.71 -26.06 17.24
CA SER A 150 15.79 -24.85 16.41
C SER A 150 15.35 -25.12 14.97
N VAL A 151 15.69 -26.29 14.44
CA VAL A 151 15.24 -26.74 13.11
C VAL A 151 13.72 -26.91 13.07
N VAL A 152 13.15 -27.63 14.04
CA VAL A 152 11.69 -27.81 14.15
C VAL A 152 11.00 -26.46 14.31
N LEU A 153 11.55 -25.56 15.13
CA LEU A 153 11.00 -24.22 15.33
C LEU A 153 11.04 -23.37 14.05
N ALA A 154 12.12 -23.42 13.27
CA ALA A 154 12.22 -22.72 11.99
C ALA A 154 11.19 -23.22 10.96
N ILE A 155 11.00 -24.54 10.89
CA ILE A 155 10.00 -25.17 10.01
C ILE A 155 8.59 -24.76 10.44
N VAL A 156 8.28 -24.85 11.74
CA VAL A 156 6.97 -24.47 12.29
C VAL A 156 6.69 -22.99 12.05
N LEU A 157 7.67 -22.11 12.31
CA LEU A 157 7.53 -20.68 12.03
C LEU A 157 7.25 -20.42 10.57
N THR A 158 7.95 -21.08 9.65
CA THR A 158 7.71 -20.92 8.21
C THR A 158 6.31 -21.40 7.80
N LEU A 159 5.91 -22.58 8.28
CA LEU A 159 4.59 -23.16 8.00
C LEU A 159 3.42 -22.37 8.60
N VAL A 160 3.66 -21.59 9.66
CA VAL A 160 2.63 -20.73 10.27
C VAL A 160 2.65 -19.33 9.67
N LEU A 161 3.83 -18.72 9.50
CA LEU A 161 3.98 -17.34 9.03
C LEU A 161 3.60 -17.18 7.56
N VAL A 162 3.89 -18.16 6.68
CA VAL A 162 3.52 -18.07 5.26
C VAL A 162 2.00 -18.04 5.08
N PRO A 163 1.21 -19.01 5.62
CA PRO A 163 -0.24 -18.96 5.53
C PRO A 163 -0.82 -17.75 6.25
N ALA A 164 -0.34 -17.41 7.46
CA ALA A 164 -0.83 -16.25 8.21
C ALA A 164 -0.64 -14.95 7.41
N SER A 165 0.52 -14.78 6.77
CA SER A 165 0.80 -13.62 5.91
C SER A 165 -0.05 -13.64 4.63
N TYR A 166 -0.29 -14.83 4.06
CA TYR A 166 -1.15 -15.01 2.90
C TYR A 166 -2.60 -14.60 3.19
N PHE A 167 -3.18 -15.13 4.27
CA PHE A 167 -4.54 -14.77 4.69
C PHE A 167 -4.62 -13.32 5.17
N GLY A 168 -3.60 -12.83 5.88
CA GLY A 168 -3.50 -11.44 6.33
C GLY A 168 -3.51 -10.44 5.17
N SER A 169 -2.67 -10.66 4.15
CA SER A 169 -2.64 -9.83 2.95
C SER A 169 -3.98 -9.84 2.19
N ARG A 170 -4.59 -11.03 2.03
CA ARG A 170 -5.92 -11.17 1.40
C ARG A 170 -7.01 -10.43 2.19
N TRP A 171 -6.98 -10.53 3.51
CA TRP A 171 -7.92 -9.86 4.39
C TRP A 171 -7.74 -8.35 4.37
N GLU A 172 -6.50 -7.86 4.39
CA GLU A 172 -6.16 -6.45 4.29
C GLU A 172 -6.67 -5.86 2.97
N VAL A 173 -6.41 -6.56 1.85
CA VAL A 173 -6.94 -6.20 0.53
C VAL A 173 -8.47 -6.16 0.54
N ALA A 174 -9.12 -7.22 1.03
CA ALA A 174 -10.58 -7.33 1.01
C ALA A 174 -11.27 -6.27 1.89
N LYS A 175 -10.70 -5.97 3.06
CA LYS A 175 -11.32 -5.08 4.05
C LYS A 175 -10.98 -3.60 3.84
N TRP A 176 -9.78 -3.28 3.36
CA TRP A 176 -9.29 -1.89 3.32
C TRP A 176 -9.12 -1.35 1.91
N TYR A 177 -8.49 -2.13 1.02
CA TYR A 177 -8.11 -1.63 -0.30
C TYR A 177 -9.23 -1.76 -1.33
N ALA A 178 -9.91 -2.91 -1.39
CA ALA A 178 -10.98 -3.17 -2.33
C ALA A 178 -12.19 -2.21 -2.19
N PRO A 179 -12.67 -1.86 -0.97
CA PRO A 179 -13.78 -0.91 -0.83
C PRO A 179 -13.40 0.50 -1.29
N LYS A 180 -12.20 0.96 -0.95
CA LYS A 180 -11.68 2.26 -1.40
C LYS A 180 -11.53 2.32 -2.93
N LYS A 181 -11.11 1.22 -3.55
CA LYS A 181 -11.02 1.12 -5.02
C LYS A 181 -12.40 1.28 -5.65
N ARG A 182 -13.39 0.50 -5.19
CA ARG A 182 -14.78 0.57 -5.69
C ARG A 182 -15.38 1.96 -5.56
N GLU A 183 -15.13 2.64 -4.44
CA GLU A 183 -15.60 4.01 -4.24
C GLU A 183 -14.99 4.99 -5.27
N LEU A 184 -13.68 4.89 -5.54
CA LEU A 184 -13.02 5.73 -6.53
C LEU A 184 -13.50 5.43 -7.96
N GLU A 185 -13.72 4.15 -8.30
CA GLU A 185 -14.29 3.73 -9.58
C GLU A 185 -15.71 4.27 -9.77
N SER A 186 -16.56 4.18 -8.75
CA SER A 186 -17.93 4.75 -8.82
C SER A 186 -17.94 6.27 -9.01
N LEU A 187 -16.99 6.99 -8.42
CA LEU A 187 -16.84 8.43 -8.63
C LEU A 187 -16.43 8.74 -10.06
N ARG A 188 -15.58 7.89 -10.67
CA ARG A 188 -15.12 8.06 -12.05
C ARG A 188 -16.28 7.88 -13.02
N GLU A 189 -17.07 6.83 -12.85
CA GLU A 189 -18.26 6.57 -13.66
C GLU A 189 -19.29 7.70 -13.53
N THR A 190 -19.48 8.23 -12.32
CA THR A 190 -20.39 9.37 -12.09
C THR A 190 -19.91 10.64 -12.81
N LEU A 191 -18.61 10.92 -12.81
CA LEU A 191 -18.06 12.08 -13.50
C LEU A 191 -18.15 11.96 -15.03
N LEU A 192 -17.77 10.81 -15.58
CA LEU A 192 -17.85 10.56 -17.03
C LEU A 192 -19.29 10.67 -17.54
N SER A 193 -20.24 10.08 -16.81
CA SER A 193 -21.67 10.17 -17.18
C SER A 193 -22.28 11.56 -17.01
N ALA A 194 -21.68 12.44 -16.21
CA ALA A 194 -22.09 13.84 -16.11
C ALA A 194 -21.53 14.69 -17.25
N GLU A 195 -20.29 14.40 -17.69
CA GLU A 195 -19.63 15.06 -18.82
C GLU A 195 -20.28 14.68 -20.16
N ASP A 196 -20.71 13.43 -20.36
CA ASP A 196 -21.45 12.99 -21.55
C ASP A 196 -22.84 13.63 -21.70
N ARG A 197 -23.39 14.23 -20.62
CA ARG A 197 -24.73 14.84 -20.57
C ARG A 197 -24.71 16.36 -20.70
N SER A 198 -23.54 16.99 -20.65
CA SER A 198 -23.35 18.45 -20.79
C SER A 198 -22.94 18.82 -22.20
#